data_AF-A0AAV4B176-F1
#
_entry.id   AF-A0AAV4B176-F1
#
_cell.length_a   1.000
_cell.length_b   1.000
_cell.length_c   1.000
_cell.angle_alpha   90.00
_cell.angle_beta   90.00
_cell.angle_gamma   90.00
#
_symmetry.space_group_name_H-M   'P 1'
#
loop_
_entity.id
_entity.type
_entity.pdbx_description
1 polymer ?
#
loop_
_entity_poly.entity_id
_entity_poly.type
_entity_poly.pdbx_seq_one_letter_code
_entity_poly.pdbx_strand_id
1 'polypeptide(L)'
;MLPDTAILLTALKKQLKRHLGGMAFETEDYLISELRNWFDNLDVDFFRVGINSLLSRWQKCIDLHGDYVENDDNGALYHSLEDPDEMERKERAFDFKQ
;
A
#
# COMPACT_ATOMS: atom_id res chain seq x y z
N MET A 1 8.87 10.36 -4.74
CA MET A 1 9.30 9.20 -3.94
C MET A 1 8.47 8.01 -4.39
N LEU A 2 9.09 6.90 -4.79
CA LEU A 2 8.39 5.71 -5.30
C LEU A 2 7.25 5.26 -4.35
N PRO A 3 5.97 5.30 -4.77
CA PRO A 3 4.85 4.82 -3.96
C PRO A 3 4.85 3.29 -3.76
N ASP A 4 5.80 2.59 -4.39
CA ASP A 4 6.01 1.15 -4.36
C ASP A 4 6.61 0.63 -3.04
N THR A 5 6.11 1.13 -1.91
CA THR A 5 6.37 0.52 -0.60
C THR A 5 5.68 -0.85 -0.53
N ALA A 6 6.38 -1.86 -1.06
CA ALA A 6 6.08 -3.28 -1.18
C ALA A 6 4.65 -3.70 -0.78
N ILE A 7 3.84 -4.13 -1.76
CA ILE A 7 2.48 -4.66 -1.56
C ILE A 7 2.42 -5.65 -0.40
N LEU A 8 3.40 -6.57 -0.31
CA LEU A 8 3.50 -7.54 0.77
C LEU A 8 3.60 -6.86 2.14
N LEU A 9 4.44 -5.84 2.28
CA LEU A 9 4.60 -5.08 3.51
C LEU A 9 3.31 -4.33 3.88
N THR A 10 2.61 -3.78 2.89
CA THR A 10 1.34 -3.09 3.09
C THR A 10 0.22 -4.05 3.50
N ALA A 11 0.11 -5.21 2.84
CA ALA A 11 -0.84 -6.25 3.19
C ALA A 11 -0.57 -6.85 4.57
N LEU A 12 0.70 -7.14 4.87
CA LEU A 12 1.16 -7.62 6.17
C LEU A 12 0.80 -6.63 7.28
N LYS A 13 1.12 -5.34 7.11
CA LYS A 13 0.78 -4.29 8.08
C LYS A 13 -0.73 -4.19 8.32
N LYS A 14 -1.55 -4.28 7.27
CA LYS A 14 -3.02 -4.24 7.39
C LYS A 14 -3.55 -5.43 8.18
N GLN A 15 -3.11 -6.64 7.85
CA GLN A 15 -3.54 -7.85 8.57
C GLN A 15 -3.04 -7.86 10.01
N LEU A 16 -1.80 -7.43 10.24
CA LEU A 16 -1.22 -7.35 11.58
C LEU A 16 -1.97 -6.34 12.45
N LYS A 17 -2.30 -5.16 11.92
CA LYS A 17 -3.14 -4.18 12.64
C LYS A 17 -4.52 -4.71 12.99
N ARG A 18 -5.10 -5.56 12.13
CA ARG A 18 -6.39 -6.21 12.41
C ARG A 18 -6.26 -7.27 13.50
N HIS A 19 -5.19 -8.06 13.47
CA HIS A 19 -4.93 -9.10 14.45
C HIS A 19 -4.65 -8.53 15.84
N LEU A 20 -3.76 -7.54 15.92
CA LEU A 20 -3.41 -6.88 17.17
C LEU A 20 -4.47 -5.86 17.65
N GLY A 21 -5.49 -5.59 16.82
CA GLY A 21 -6.51 -4.60 17.09
C GLY A 21 -7.32 -4.96 18.34
N GLY A 22 -7.29 -4.10 19.35
CA GLY A 22 -8.03 -4.31 20.60
C GLY A 22 -7.31 -5.19 21.63
N MET A 23 -6.11 -5.68 21.33
CA MET A 23 -5.26 -6.36 22.30
C MET A 23 -4.46 -5.33 23.10
N ALA A 24 -4.39 -5.52 24.42
CA ALA A 24 -3.46 -4.82 25.29
C ALA A 24 -2.31 -5.76 25.63
N PHE A 25 -1.07 -5.28 25.54
CA PHE A 25 0.12 -6.07 25.85
C PHE A 25 0.78 -5.46 27.09
N GLU A 26 0.85 -6.21 28.18
CA GLU A 26 1.49 -5.77 29.42
C GLU A 26 3.02 -5.89 29.37
N THR A 27 3.53 -6.79 28.54
CA THR A 27 4.96 -7.06 28.38
C THR A 27 5.35 -7.24 26.92
N GLU A 28 6.61 -6.92 26.61
CA GLU A 28 7.19 -7.16 25.30
C GLU A 28 7.24 -8.66 24.98
N ASP A 29 7.56 -9.51 25.96
CA ASP A 29 7.59 -10.96 25.78
C ASP A 29 6.23 -11.53 25.33
N TYR A 30 5.14 -11.01 25.91
CA TYR A 30 3.79 -11.39 25.51
C TYR A 30 3.52 -10.95 24.05
N LEU A 31 3.87 -9.71 23.69
CA LEU A 31 3.75 -9.23 22.30
C LEU A 31 4.55 -10.09 21.31
N ILE A 32 5.81 -10.43 21.64
CA ILE A 32 6.66 -11.26 20.79
C ILE A 32 6.06 -12.66 20.63
N SER A 33 5.54 -13.24 21.73
CA SER A 33 4.90 -14.55 21.71
C SER A 33 3.65 -14.57 20.82
N GLU A 34 2.81 -13.54 20.90
CA GLU A 34 1.59 -13.41 20.11
C GLU A 34 1.91 -13.20 18.63
N LEU A 35 2.93 -12.38 18.32
CA LEU A 35 3.42 -12.20 16.96
C LEU A 35 3.92 -13.52 16.36
N ARG A 36 4.72 -14.29 17.10
CA ARG A 36 5.20 -15.61 16.65
C ARG A 36 4.04 -16.55 16.36
N ASN A 37 3.11 -16.67 17.30
CA ASN A 37 1.91 -17.48 17.12
C ASN A 37 1.11 -17.02 15.88
N TRP A 38 0.95 -15.73 15.66
CA TRP A 38 0.27 -15.21 14.47
C TRP A 38 0.98 -15.56 13.17
N PHE A 39 2.31 -15.41 13.13
CA PHE A 39 3.13 -15.80 11.96
C PHE A 39 3.10 -17.30 11.69
N ASP A 40 3.10 -18.13 12.73
CA ASP A 40 3.04 -19.59 12.58
C ASP A 40 1.68 -20.08 12.06
N ASN A 41 0.61 -19.30 12.27
CA ASN A 41 -0.74 -19.59 11.76
C ASN A 41 -1.03 -18.93 10.40
N LEU A 42 -0.11 -18.12 9.86
CA LEU A 42 -0.27 -17.53 8.53
C LEU A 42 -0.01 -18.58 7.45
N ASP A 43 -0.91 -18.65 6.48
CA ASP A 43 -0.75 -19.53 5.33
C ASP A 43 0.45 -19.09 4.47
N VAL A 44 1.26 -20.05 4.01
CA VAL A 44 2.36 -19.81 3.06
C VAL A 44 1.84 -19.15 1.78
N ASP A 45 0.60 -19.47 1.39
CA ASP A 45 -0.07 -18.87 0.24
C ASP A 45 -0.24 -17.36 0.38
N PHE A 46 -0.40 -16.84 1.61
CA PHE A 46 -0.47 -15.40 1.85
C PHE A 46 0.78 -14.67 1.35
N PHE A 47 1.95 -15.21 1.71
CA PHE A 47 3.23 -14.64 1.27
C PHE A 47 3.44 -14.86 -0.23
N ARG A 48 3.05 -16.02 -0.77
CA ARG A 48 3.16 -16.31 -2.21
C ARG A 48 2.34 -15.34 -3.04
N VAL A 49 1.10 -15.07 -2.66
CA VAL A 49 0.23 -14.08 -3.34
C VAL A 49 0.84 -12.69 -3.26
N GLY A 50 1.31 -12.27 -2.08
CA GLY A 50 1.95 -10.97 -1.90
C GLY A 50 3.22 -10.80 -2.75
N ILE A 51 4.08 -11.81 -2.81
CA ILE A 51 5.29 -11.80 -3.64
C ILE A 51 4.95 -11.80 -5.12
N ASN A 52 4.01 -12.63 -5.56
CA ASN A 52 3.59 -12.67 -6.98
C ASN A 52 2.94 -11.35 -7.42
N SER A 53 2.23 -10.67 -6.52
CA SER A 53 1.67 -9.35 -6.81
C SER A 53 2.75 -8.27 -6.96
N LEU A 54 3.92 -8.40 -6.32
CA LEU A 54 5.06 -7.52 -6.55
C LEU A 54 5.63 -7.69 -7.95
N LEU A 55 5.78 -8.95 -8.39
CA LEU A 55 6.25 -9.25 -9.75
C LEU A 55 5.33 -8.63 -10.81
N SER A 56 4.01 -8.74 -10.63
CA SER A 56 3.06 -8.16 -11.59
C SER A 56 3.07 -6.62 -11.59
N ARG A 57 3.30 -5.98 -10.44
CA ARG A 57 3.48 -4.52 -10.38
C ARG A 57 4.78 -4.06 -11.01
N TRP A 58 5.90 -4.73 -10.75
CA TRP A 58 7.16 -4.39 -11.40
C TRP A 58 7.06 -4.53 -12.91
N GLN A 59 6.40 -5.57 -13.41
CA GLN A 59 6.13 -5.71 -14.83
C GLN A 59 5.30 -4.53 -15.36
N LYS A 60 4.22 -4.14 -14.67
CA LYS A 60 3.43 -2.95 -15.03
C LYS A 60 4.24 -1.66 -15.02
N CYS A 61 5.09 -1.44 -14.01
CA CYS A 61 5.98 -0.27 -13.95
C CYS A 61 6.94 -0.24 -15.14
N ILE A 62 7.47 -1.39 -15.56
CA ILE A 62 8.33 -1.51 -16.74
C ILE A 62 7.52 -1.20 -18.01
N ASP A 63 6.34 -1.79 -18.16
CA ASP A 63 5.47 -1.65 -19.34
C ASP A 63 4.98 -0.20 -19.52
N LEU A 64 4.90 0.56 -18.42
CA LEU A 64 4.48 1.96 -18.41
C LEU A 64 5.66 2.94 -18.43
N HIS A 65 6.90 2.47 -18.67
CA HIS A 65 8.10 3.32 -18.62
C HIS A 65 8.26 4.13 -17.32
N GLY A 66 7.71 3.62 -16.20
CA GLY A 66 7.72 4.30 -14.90
C GLY A 66 6.51 5.19 -14.62
N ASP A 67 5.51 5.24 -15.50
CA ASP A 67 4.24 5.96 -15.22
C ASP A 67 3.40 5.20 -14.18
N TYR A 68 2.81 5.94 -13.25
CA TYR A 68 2.11 5.39 -12.08
C TYR A 68 0.63 5.13 -12.39
N VAL A 69 0.14 3.92 -12.11
CA VAL A 69 -1.29 3.59 -12.22
C VAL A 69 -1.86 3.36 -10.83
N GLU A 70 -2.63 4.33 -10.37
CA GLU A 70 -3.53 4.17 -9.24
C GLU A 70 -4.83 3.54 -9.73
N ASN A 71 -5.23 2.40 -9.14
CA ASN A 71 -6.55 1.83 -9.39
C ASN A 71 -7.50 2.45 -8.35
N ASP A 72 -8.40 3.32 -8.80
CA ASP A 72 -9.61 3.63 -8.07
C ASP A 72 -10.67 2.55 -8.36
N ASP A 73 -11.65 2.42 -7.45
CA ASP A 73 -12.69 1.38 -7.48
C ASP A 73 -13.64 1.46 -8.71
N ASN A 74 -13.37 2.34 -9.68
CA ASN A 74 -14.23 2.61 -10.83
C ASN A 74 -13.58 2.36 -12.21
N GLY A 75 -12.35 1.83 -12.27
CA GLY A 75 -11.77 1.32 -13.51
C GLY A 75 -11.54 2.36 -14.62
N ALA A 76 -11.43 3.64 -14.28
CA ALA A 76 -11.05 4.67 -15.23
C ALA A 76 -9.52 4.82 -15.24
N LEU A 77 -8.88 4.38 -16.33
CA LEU A 77 -7.46 4.65 -16.60
C LEU A 77 -7.29 6.16 -16.79
N TYR A 78 -6.77 6.85 -15.78
CA TYR A 78 -6.42 8.26 -15.92
C TYR A 78 -5.36 8.42 -17.01
N HIS A 79 -5.67 9.30 -17.96
CA HIS A 79 -4.74 9.79 -18.97
C HIS A 79 -3.55 10.45 -18.28
N SER A 80 -2.38 10.24 -18.87
CA SER A 80 -1.06 10.79 -18.51
C SER A 80 -1.12 12.15 -17.83
N LEU A 81 -0.36 12.24 -16.73
CA LEU A 81 0.25 13.44 -16.16
C LEU A 81 -0.64 14.69 -16.19
N GLU A 82 -1.14 15.04 -15.00
CA GLU A 82 -1.63 16.37 -14.65
C GLU A 82 -1.07 17.45 -15.57
N ASP A 83 -1.95 18.06 -16.37
CA ASP A 83 -1.63 19.26 -17.11
C ASP A 83 -1.01 20.26 -16.11
N PRO A 84 0.27 20.66 -16.29
CA PRO A 84 0.97 21.50 -15.32
C PRO A 84 0.20 22.80 -15.01
N ASP A 85 -0.59 23.29 -15.97
CA ASP A 85 -1.45 24.47 -15.83
C ASP A 85 -2.68 24.22 -14.94
N GLU A 86 -3.12 22.96 -14.78
CA GLU A 86 -4.23 22.60 -13.89
C GLU A 86 -3.80 22.58 -12.42
N MET A 87 -2.56 22.17 -12.12
CA MET A 87 -2.01 22.17 -10.77
C MET A 87 -1.85 23.62 -10.23
N GLU A 88 -1.37 24.54 -11.07
CA GLU A 88 -1.22 25.97 -10.72
C GLU A 88 -2.59 26.67 -10.56
N ARG A 89 -3.64 26.19 -11.24
CA ARG A 89 -5.01 26.65 -10.99
C ARG A 89 -5.57 26.13 -9.66
N LYS A 90 -5.27 24.89 -9.28
CA LYS A 90 -5.75 24.28 -8.03
C LYS A 90 -5.04 24.83 -6.80
N GLU A 91 -3.73 25.10 -6.88
CA GLU A 91 -3.00 25.78 -5.80
C GLU A 91 -3.53 27.20 -5.56
N ARG A 92 -3.75 27.99 -6.62
CA ARG A 92 -4.38 29.33 -6.50
C ARG A 92 -5.80 29.28 -5.93
N ALA A 93 -6.57 28.23 -6.24
CA ALA A 93 -7.91 28.06 -5.69
C ALA A 93 -7.89 27.62 -4.22
N PHE A 94 -6.82 26.95 -3.77
CA PHE A 94 -6.64 26.51 -2.39
C PHE A 94 -6.19 27.67 -1.48
N ASP A 95 -5.32 28.55 -1.97
CA ASP A 95 -4.82 29.71 -1.22
C ASP A 95 -5.88 30.79 -0.93
N PHE A 96 -7.00 30.81 -1.67
CA PHE A 96 -8.09 31.77 -1.44
C PHE A 96 -9.06 31.36 -0.33
N LYS A 97 -8.84 30.21 0.33
CA LYS A 97 -9.75 29.62 1.33
C LYS A 97 -9.21 29.56 2.76
N GLN A 98 -8.08 30.21 3.06
CA GLN A 98 -7.60 30.44 4.43
C GLN A 98 -8.15 31.76 5.01
#